data_AF-A0A554IBK0-F1
#
_entry.id   AF-A0A554IBK0-F1
#
_cell.length_a   1.000
_cell.length_b   1.000
_cell.length_c   1.000
_cell.angle_alpha   90.00
_cell.angle_beta   90.00
_cell.angle_gamma   90.00
#
_symmetry.space_group_name_H-M   'P 1'
#
loop_
_entity.id
_entity.type
_entity.pdbx_description
1 polymer ?
#
loop_
_entity_poly.entity_id
_entity_poly.type
_entity_poly.pdbx_seq_one_letter_code
_entity_poly.pdbx_strand_id
1 'polypeptide(L)'
;MVELADLGAPGKYLRRPAHDNLAALLKGAKNDRVNLKILSAWRSYFYQKSLFSFFSRKYKNAASFSAEAGHSEHQLGTTIDFGAGDSKTDLNINFAQTPPGKWLEQNAFKYGFVMSYPAGKEAITGYIYEPWHYRYIGVEAAREFYNSGLTLQEFLTQKPQHYQEELPLE
;
A
#
# COMPACT_ATOMS: atom_id res chain seq x y z
N MET A 1 12.94 -9.61 -5.88
CA MET A 1 12.21 -8.36 -6.15
C MET A 1 12.31 -8.06 -7.63
N VAL A 2 11.36 -7.32 -8.20
CA VAL A 2 11.32 -6.86 -9.59
C VAL A 2 11.33 -5.34 -9.55
N GLU A 3 12.15 -4.71 -10.39
CA GLU A 3 12.21 -3.25 -10.52
C GLU A 3 10.96 -2.73 -11.25
N LEU A 4 10.50 -1.53 -10.92
CA LEU A 4 9.32 -0.88 -11.50
C LEU A 4 9.68 0.06 -12.66
N ALA A 5 10.82 -0.15 -13.33
CA ALA A 5 11.29 0.73 -14.41
C ALA A 5 10.33 0.75 -15.61
N ASP A 6 9.77 -0.40 -15.97
CA ASP A 6 8.73 -0.59 -16.99
C ASP A 6 7.41 0.09 -16.62
N LEU A 7 7.16 0.28 -15.31
CA LEU A 7 6.00 1.00 -14.77
C LEU A 7 6.28 2.49 -14.52
N GLY A 8 7.39 3.03 -15.05
CA GLY A 8 7.74 4.45 -14.95
C GLY A 8 8.28 4.87 -13.58
N ALA A 9 8.80 3.92 -12.81
CA ALA A 9 9.33 4.13 -11.46
C ALA A 9 10.70 3.45 -11.26
N PRO A 10 11.74 3.82 -12.04
CA PRO A 10 13.07 3.24 -11.91
C PRO A 10 13.64 3.41 -10.50
N GLY A 11 14.42 2.43 -10.04
CA GLY A 11 14.98 2.37 -8.69
C GLY A 11 13.98 2.00 -7.59
N LYS A 12 12.71 1.73 -7.92
CA LYS A 12 11.71 1.18 -7.00
C LYS A 12 11.46 -0.28 -7.31
N TYR A 13 11.07 -1.04 -6.28
CA TYR A 13 10.98 -2.50 -6.38
C TYR A 13 9.74 -3.05 -5.67
N LEU A 14 9.21 -4.15 -6.19
CA LEU A 14 8.16 -4.97 -5.55
C LEU A 14 8.47 -6.47 -5.66
N ARG A 15 7.79 -7.29 -4.86
CA ARG A 15 7.70 -8.74 -5.11
C ARG A 15 6.92 -8.97 -6.40
N ARG A 16 7.28 -10.01 -7.15
CA ARG A 16 6.71 -10.30 -8.48
C ARG A 16 5.16 -10.31 -8.50
N PRO A 17 4.45 -10.97 -7.55
CA PRO A 17 2.99 -10.96 -7.57
C PRO A 17 2.39 -9.55 -7.44
N ALA A 18 2.97 -8.70 -6.59
CA ALA A 18 2.54 -7.32 -6.44
C ALA A 18 2.91 -6.46 -7.66
N HIS A 19 4.08 -6.70 -8.25
CA HIS A 19 4.51 -6.05 -9.50
C HIS A 19 3.51 -6.27 -10.64
N ASP A 20 3.19 -7.53 -10.93
CA ASP A 20 2.37 -7.90 -12.09
C ASP A 20 0.94 -7.36 -11.93
N ASN A 21 0.42 -7.38 -10.70
CA ASN A 21 -0.88 -6.78 -10.38
C ASN A 21 -0.85 -5.25 -10.36
N LEU A 22 0.27 -4.62 -9.98
CA LEU A 22 0.43 -3.18 -10.10
C LEU A 22 0.39 -2.75 -11.56
N ALA A 23 1.03 -3.50 -12.47
CA ALA A 23 0.97 -3.25 -13.91
C ALA A 23 -0.49 -3.28 -14.41
N ALA A 24 -1.26 -4.28 -13.98
CA ALA A 24 -2.69 -4.38 -14.30
C ALA A 24 -3.52 -3.22 -13.71
N LEU A 25 -3.24 -2.81 -12.46
CA LEU A 25 -3.88 -1.67 -11.80
C LEU A 25 -3.64 -0.38 -12.56
N LEU A 26 -2.37 -0.08 -12.91
CA LEU A 26 -2.00 1.13 -13.65
C LEU A 26 -2.62 1.16 -15.04
N LYS A 27 -2.70 -0.01 -15.72
CA LYS A 27 -3.41 -0.15 -16.99
C LYS A 27 -4.91 0.14 -16.83
N GLY A 28 -5.54 -0.38 -15.77
CA GLY A 28 -6.93 -0.11 -15.42
C GLY A 28 -7.20 1.38 -15.22
N ALA A 29 -6.40 2.03 -14.38
CA ALA A 29 -6.50 3.47 -14.14
C ALA A 29 -6.36 4.26 -15.43
N LYS A 30 -5.38 3.92 -16.28
CA LYS A 30 -5.16 4.59 -17.56
C LYS A 30 -6.36 4.45 -18.51
N ASN A 31 -7.01 3.28 -18.55
CA ASN A 31 -8.21 3.07 -19.36
C ASN A 31 -9.36 3.97 -18.89
N ASP A 32 -9.46 4.22 -17.59
CA ASP A 32 -10.42 5.15 -16.99
C ASP A 32 -9.94 6.62 -17.03
N ARG A 33 -8.88 6.90 -17.78
CA ARG A 33 -8.25 8.24 -17.94
C ARG A 33 -7.72 8.82 -16.62
N VAL A 34 -7.36 7.96 -15.68
CA VAL A 34 -6.74 8.30 -14.40
C VAL A 34 -5.25 8.00 -14.45
N ASN A 35 -4.43 9.01 -14.13
CA ASN A 35 -2.97 8.86 -14.07
C ASN A 35 -2.51 8.72 -12.61
N LEU A 36 -2.02 7.54 -12.24
CA LEU A 36 -1.42 7.28 -10.94
C LEU A 36 0.10 7.45 -11.01
N LYS A 37 0.70 7.99 -9.94
CA LYS A 37 2.15 8.03 -9.73
C LYS A 37 2.56 7.08 -8.62
N ILE A 38 3.74 6.51 -8.76
CA ILE A 38 4.38 5.68 -7.73
C ILE A 38 5.40 6.54 -7.00
N LEU A 39 5.09 6.91 -5.75
CA LEU A 39 5.93 7.77 -4.92
C LEU A 39 6.95 6.96 -4.12
N SER A 40 6.51 5.83 -3.57
CA SER A 40 7.33 4.91 -2.79
C SER A 40 6.91 3.45 -3.03
N ALA A 41 7.84 2.54 -2.77
CA ALA A 41 7.65 1.10 -2.87
C ALA A 41 8.57 0.42 -1.84
N TRP A 42 9.16 -0.74 -2.15
CA TRP A 42 10.04 -1.43 -1.21
C TRP A 42 11.11 -0.53 -0.58
N ARG A 43 11.25 -0.67 0.74
CA ARG A 43 12.28 -0.03 1.55
C ARG A 43 13.06 -1.10 2.30
N SER A 44 14.39 -0.95 2.34
CA SER A 44 15.21 -1.83 3.18
C SER A 44 15.00 -1.52 4.67
N TYR A 45 15.33 -2.49 5.54
CA TYR A 45 15.31 -2.29 7.00
C TYR A 45 16.14 -1.08 7.42
N PHE A 46 17.37 -0.95 6.89
CA PHE A 46 18.27 0.14 7.24
C PHE A 46 17.75 1.50 6.75
N TYR A 47 17.14 1.55 5.56
CA TYR A 47 16.51 2.77 5.08
C TYR A 47 15.35 3.19 5.99
N GLN A 48 14.48 2.24 6.37
CA GLN A 48 13.38 2.53 7.29
C GLN A 48 13.89 3.00 8.66
N LYS A 49 14.96 2.39 9.19
CA LYS A 49 15.59 2.82 10.46
C LYS A 49 16.07 4.25 10.41
N SER A 50 16.75 4.65 9.33
CA SER A 50 17.22 6.02 9.13
C SER A 50 16.06 7.00 8.99
N LEU A 51 15.01 6.63 8.25
CA LEU A 51 13.83 7.46 8.04
C LEU A 51 13.07 7.71 9.35
N PHE A 52 12.81 6.65 10.13
CA PHE A 52 12.18 6.77 11.43
C PHE A 52 13.00 7.65 12.37
N SER A 53 14.32 7.44 12.44
CA SER A 53 15.23 8.25 13.26
C SER A 53 15.25 9.72 12.87
N PHE A 54 15.04 10.04 11.60
CA PHE A 54 14.93 11.42 11.13
C PHE A 54 13.63 12.07 11.62
N PHE A 55 12.49 11.39 11.47
CA PHE A 55 11.20 11.93 11.89
C PHE A 55 11.04 11.99 13.41
N SER A 56 11.52 11.00 14.16
CA SER A 56 11.41 10.96 15.61
C SER A 56 12.19 12.08 16.32
N ARG A 57 13.24 12.60 15.68
CA ARG A 57 13.95 13.80 16.16
C ARG A 57 13.15 15.09 15.99
N LYS A 58 12.21 15.12 15.05
CA LYS A 58 11.43 16.32 14.68
C LYS A 58 10.02 16.31 15.25
N TYR A 59 9.42 15.14 15.37
CA TYR A 59 8.01 14.97 15.72
C TYR A 59 7.88 13.96 16.85
N LYS A 60 7.21 14.36 17.94
CA LYS A 60 6.94 13.48 19.08
C LYS A 60 6.04 12.30 18.70
N ASN A 61 5.14 12.50 17.74
CA ASN A 61 4.21 11.49 17.24
C ASN A 61 4.72 10.78 15.97
N ALA A 62 6.04 10.74 15.72
CA ALA A 62 6.59 10.15 14.49
C ALA A 62 6.09 8.72 14.22
N ALA A 63 5.89 7.90 15.25
CA ALA A 63 5.39 6.54 15.13
C ALA A 63 3.98 6.44 14.50
N SER A 64 3.20 7.52 14.48
CA SER A 64 1.87 7.54 13.86
C SER A 64 1.87 7.69 12.33
N PHE A 65 3.00 8.03 11.72
CA PHE A 65 3.11 8.21 10.25
C PHE A 65 4.45 7.71 9.67
N SER A 66 5.38 7.30 10.54
CA SER A 66 6.65 6.71 10.16
C SER A 66 6.84 5.45 10.99
N ALA A 67 6.73 4.30 10.34
CA ALA A 67 6.90 3.01 10.99
C ALA A 67 8.32 2.81 11.53
N GLU A 68 8.45 2.15 12.67
CA GLU A 68 9.74 1.61 13.12
C GLU A 68 10.27 0.57 12.13
N ALA A 69 11.59 0.41 12.08
CA ALA A 69 12.19 -0.61 11.23
C ALA A 69 11.79 -2.02 11.69
N GLY A 70 11.29 -2.83 10.76
CA GLY A 70 10.67 -4.13 11.06
C GLY A 70 9.14 -4.08 11.11
N HIS A 71 8.55 -2.87 11.25
CA HIS A 71 7.11 -2.66 11.35
C HIS A 71 6.52 -1.98 10.10
N SER A 72 7.37 -1.57 9.15
CA SER A 72 6.93 -0.94 7.89
C SER A 72 6.48 -1.98 6.87
N GLU A 73 5.25 -1.88 6.40
CA GLU A 73 4.75 -2.76 5.33
C GLU A 73 5.56 -2.66 4.03
N HIS A 74 6.19 -1.51 3.76
CA HIS A 74 7.09 -1.33 2.62
C HIS A 74 8.27 -2.31 2.65
N GLN A 75 8.69 -2.79 3.82
CA GLN A 75 9.76 -3.79 3.92
C GLN A 75 9.35 -5.17 3.39
N LEU A 76 8.04 -5.47 3.31
CA LEU A 76 7.51 -6.70 2.73
C LEU A 76 7.65 -6.72 1.21
N GLY A 77 7.85 -5.56 0.58
CA GLY A 77 7.92 -5.44 -0.88
C GLY A 77 6.58 -5.67 -1.56
N THR A 78 5.47 -5.42 -0.85
CA THR A 78 4.09 -5.58 -1.34
C THR A 78 3.30 -4.28 -1.25
N THR A 79 3.94 -3.16 -0.93
CA THR A 79 3.26 -1.91 -0.58
C THR A 79 3.74 -0.79 -1.49
N ILE A 80 2.81 0.09 -1.85
CA ILE A 80 3.03 1.25 -2.71
C ILE A 80 2.40 2.48 -2.06
N ASP A 81 3.13 3.59 -2.10
CA ASP A 81 2.54 4.91 -1.89
C ASP A 81 2.23 5.52 -3.26
N PHE A 82 0.95 5.79 -3.51
CA PHE A 82 0.46 6.39 -4.74
C PHE A 82 0.39 7.92 -4.65
N GLY A 83 0.44 8.58 -5.80
CA GLY A 83 0.31 10.03 -5.92
C GLY A 83 -0.46 10.44 -7.17
N ALA A 84 -0.82 11.73 -7.20
CA ALA A 84 -1.40 12.41 -8.35
C ALA A 84 -0.34 13.16 -9.17
N GLY A 85 0.91 13.26 -8.67
CA GLY A 85 1.99 14.02 -9.32
C GLY A 85 1.91 15.52 -9.05
N ASP A 86 1.24 15.91 -7.96
CA ASP A 86 1.17 17.28 -7.45
C ASP A 86 1.64 17.26 -5.99
N SER A 87 2.70 18.03 -5.70
CA SER A 87 3.30 18.11 -4.37
C SER A 87 2.37 18.67 -3.30
N LYS A 88 1.27 19.34 -3.68
CA LYS A 88 0.24 19.81 -2.75
C LYS A 88 -0.69 18.70 -2.28
N THR A 89 -0.78 17.61 -3.01
CA THR A 89 -1.67 16.48 -2.72
C THR A 89 -0.94 15.19 -2.41
N ASP A 90 0.27 15.00 -2.95
CA ASP A 90 1.06 13.79 -2.77
C ASP A 90 1.48 13.62 -1.29
N LEU A 91 1.35 12.40 -0.76
CA LEU A 91 1.61 12.06 0.65
C LEU A 91 0.84 12.97 1.63
N ASN A 92 -0.38 13.35 1.25
CA ASN A 92 -1.27 14.21 2.03
C ASN A 92 -2.71 13.67 1.98
N ILE A 93 -3.49 13.94 3.02
CA ILE A 93 -4.91 13.53 3.09
C ILE A 93 -5.74 14.05 1.91
N ASN A 94 -5.34 15.17 1.31
CA ASN A 94 -5.98 15.75 0.13
C ASN A 94 -5.87 14.86 -1.11
N PHE A 95 -4.92 13.90 -1.14
CA PHE A 95 -4.86 12.89 -2.19
C PHE A 95 -6.20 12.16 -2.38
N ALA A 96 -6.92 11.89 -1.29
CA ALA A 96 -8.24 11.25 -1.33
C ALA A 96 -9.27 12.01 -2.17
N GLN A 97 -9.12 13.33 -2.31
CA GLN A 97 -10.05 14.16 -3.08
C GLN A 97 -9.70 14.26 -4.57
N THR A 98 -8.51 13.82 -4.95
CA THR A 98 -8.04 13.82 -6.34
C THR A 98 -8.70 12.70 -7.15
N PRO A 99 -8.81 12.81 -8.48
CA PRO A 99 -9.29 11.70 -9.31
C PRO A 99 -8.51 10.39 -9.11
N PRO A 100 -7.16 10.39 -9.00
CA PRO A 100 -6.42 9.17 -8.68
C PRO A 100 -6.74 8.56 -7.31
N GLY A 101 -6.89 9.37 -6.26
CA GLY A 101 -7.24 8.88 -4.92
C GLY A 101 -8.62 8.22 -4.89
N LYS A 102 -9.63 8.89 -5.48
CA LYS A 102 -11.00 8.35 -5.59
C LYS A 102 -11.06 7.06 -6.41
N TRP A 103 -10.29 7.01 -7.50
CA TRP A 103 -10.24 5.82 -8.34
C TRP A 103 -9.65 4.63 -7.58
N LEU A 104 -8.57 4.83 -6.82
CA LEU A 104 -7.97 3.75 -6.02
C LEU A 104 -8.95 3.20 -4.99
N GLU A 105 -9.64 4.05 -4.25
CA GLU A 105 -10.62 3.64 -3.24
C GLU A 105 -11.70 2.72 -3.82
N GLN A 106 -12.11 2.97 -5.06
CA GLN A 106 -13.17 2.22 -5.74
C GLN A 106 -12.68 1.01 -6.56
N ASN A 107 -11.38 0.91 -6.86
CA ASN A 107 -10.89 -0.05 -7.87
C ASN A 107 -9.66 -0.86 -7.44
N ALA A 108 -8.86 -0.40 -6.48
CA ALA A 108 -7.59 -1.04 -6.13
C ALA A 108 -7.77 -2.54 -5.76
N PHE A 109 -8.86 -2.85 -5.07
CA PHE A 109 -9.17 -4.22 -4.62
C PHE A 109 -9.32 -5.21 -5.79
N LYS A 110 -9.76 -4.73 -6.97
CA LYS A 110 -9.92 -5.54 -8.18
C LYS A 110 -8.58 -6.12 -8.66
N TYR A 111 -7.48 -5.48 -8.26
CA TYR A 111 -6.10 -5.81 -8.59
C TYR A 111 -5.32 -6.31 -7.36
N GLY A 112 -6.00 -6.64 -6.26
CA GLY A 112 -5.33 -7.19 -5.08
C GLY A 112 -4.72 -6.16 -4.13
N PHE A 113 -4.92 -4.86 -4.35
CA PHE A 113 -4.41 -3.79 -3.49
C PHE A 113 -5.51 -3.23 -2.59
N VAL A 114 -5.17 -2.95 -1.33
CA VAL A 114 -6.11 -2.41 -0.33
C VAL A 114 -5.44 -1.31 0.50
N MET A 115 -6.22 -0.34 0.97
CA MET A 115 -5.70 0.74 1.81
C MET A 115 -5.45 0.22 3.23
N SER A 116 -4.23 0.37 3.72
CA SER A 116 -3.87 -0.16 5.06
C SER A 116 -4.38 0.73 6.19
N TYR A 117 -4.41 2.06 5.99
CA TYR A 117 -4.68 3.04 7.05
C TYR A 117 -5.87 3.96 6.68
N PRO A 118 -7.11 3.49 6.83
CA PRO A 118 -8.32 4.28 6.56
C PRO A 118 -8.62 5.30 7.67
N ALA A 119 -9.39 6.34 7.32
CA ALA A 119 -9.76 7.41 8.24
C ALA A 119 -10.64 6.90 9.40
N GLY A 120 -10.42 7.41 10.61
CA GLY A 120 -11.21 7.06 11.80
C GLY A 120 -10.88 5.68 12.39
N LYS A 121 -9.81 5.04 11.91
CA LYS A 121 -9.34 3.72 12.36
C LYS A 121 -7.95 3.78 13.00
N GLU A 122 -7.46 4.97 13.33
CA GLU A 122 -6.13 5.23 13.88
C GLU A 122 -5.92 4.50 15.22
N ALA A 123 -6.97 4.34 16.03
CA ALA A 123 -6.91 3.59 17.28
C ALA A 123 -6.71 2.09 17.09
N ILE A 124 -7.04 1.55 15.90
CA ILE A 124 -6.88 0.13 15.56
C ILE A 124 -5.54 -0.08 14.85
N THR A 125 -5.25 0.75 13.85
CA THR A 125 -4.06 0.61 12.99
C THR A 125 -2.79 1.16 13.62
N GLY A 126 -2.91 2.15 14.52
CA GLY A 126 -1.79 2.90 15.08
C GLY A 126 -1.22 3.99 14.15
N TYR A 127 -1.74 4.10 12.92
CA TYR A 127 -1.30 5.08 11.92
C TYR A 127 -2.39 6.09 11.61
N ILE A 128 -1.99 7.31 11.27
CA ILE A 128 -2.89 8.34 10.73
C ILE A 128 -3.55 7.85 9.44
N TYR A 129 -4.61 8.55 9.00
CA TYR A 129 -5.18 8.32 7.68
C TYR A 129 -4.14 8.55 6.56
N GLU A 130 -3.87 7.52 5.76
CA GLU A 130 -2.93 7.55 4.64
C GLU A 130 -3.61 7.10 3.33
N PRO A 131 -4.39 7.97 2.65
CA PRO A 131 -5.08 7.61 1.42
C PRO A 131 -4.17 7.22 0.25
N TRP A 132 -2.86 7.40 0.38
CA TRP A 132 -1.86 7.03 -0.62
C TRP A 132 -1.31 5.61 -0.42
N HIS A 133 -1.39 5.05 0.78
CA HIS A 133 -0.66 3.83 1.17
C HIS A 133 -1.50 2.58 0.95
N TYR A 134 -1.12 1.77 -0.04
CA TYR A 134 -1.83 0.56 -0.42
C TYR A 134 -0.93 -0.67 -0.38
N ARG A 135 -1.45 -1.76 0.19
CA ARG A 135 -0.78 -3.06 0.29
C ARG A 135 -1.44 -4.09 -0.61
N TYR A 136 -0.61 -4.82 -1.35
CA TYR A 136 -1.02 -6.00 -2.09
C TYR A 136 -1.21 -7.19 -1.15
N ILE A 137 -2.38 -7.81 -1.18
CA ILE A 137 -2.73 -9.01 -0.40
C ILE A 137 -3.26 -10.17 -1.25
N GLY A 138 -3.24 -10.04 -2.57
CA GLY A 138 -3.85 -11.01 -3.50
C GLY A 138 -5.25 -10.58 -3.93
N VAL A 139 -5.61 -10.88 -5.18
CA VAL A 139 -6.87 -10.43 -5.80
C VAL A 139 -8.10 -10.96 -5.06
N GLU A 140 -8.10 -12.24 -4.71
CA GLU A 140 -9.21 -12.88 -3.99
C GLU A 140 -9.37 -12.29 -2.59
N ALA A 141 -8.29 -12.28 -1.80
CA ALA A 141 -8.29 -11.71 -0.45
C ALA A 141 -8.68 -10.22 -0.45
N ALA A 142 -8.26 -9.44 -1.45
CA ALA A 142 -8.64 -8.03 -1.55
C ALA A 142 -10.13 -7.84 -1.86
N ARG A 143 -10.75 -8.72 -2.66
CA ARG A 143 -12.20 -8.70 -2.90
C ARG A 143 -12.99 -9.03 -1.64
N GLU A 144 -12.56 -10.04 -0.89
CA GLU A 144 -13.16 -10.36 0.41
C GLU A 144 -12.99 -9.22 1.41
N PHE A 145 -11.79 -8.65 1.49
CA PHE A 145 -11.50 -7.47 2.31
C PHE A 145 -12.44 -6.31 1.99
N TYR A 146 -12.60 -5.98 0.71
CA TYR A 146 -13.45 -4.88 0.26
C TYR A 146 -14.91 -5.04 0.72
N ASN A 147 -15.43 -6.26 0.73
CA ASN A 147 -16.80 -6.55 1.17
C ASN A 147 -16.95 -6.65 2.70
N SER A 148 -15.85 -6.75 3.45
CA SER A 148 -15.89 -7.02 4.89
C SER A 148 -16.17 -5.78 5.76
N GLY A 149 -15.82 -4.58 5.27
CA GLY A 149 -15.85 -3.34 6.06
C GLY A 149 -14.82 -3.27 7.20
N LEU A 150 -13.90 -4.22 7.28
CA LEU A 150 -12.85 -4.31 8.30
C LEU A 150 -11.65 -3.42 7.96
N THR A 151 -10.82 -3.10 8.95
CA THR A 151 -9.44 -2.68 8.69
C THR A 151 -8.60 -3.84 8.18
N LEU A 152 -7.49 -3.54 7.49
CA LEU A 152 -6.61 -4.60 6.98
C LEU A 152 -6.08 -5.49 8.11
N GLN A 153 -5.74 -4.89 9.25
CA GLN A 153 -5.29 -5.62 10.43
C GLN A 153 -6.36 -6.59 10.93
N GLU A 154 -7.59 -6.11 11.16
CA GLU A 154 -8.71 -6.97 11.62
C GLU A 154 -8.98 -8.11 10.63
N PHE A 155 -8.98 -7.81 9.32
CA PHE A 155 -9.19 -8.81 8.28
C PHE A 155 -8.12 -9.91 8.29
N LEU A 156 -6.84 -9.53 8.36
CA LEU A 156 -5.74 -10.50 8.32
C LEU A 156 -5.66 -11.35 9.58
N THR A 157 -6.04 -10.81 10.75
CA THR A 157 -6.10 -11.59 12.01
C THR A 157 -7.15 -12.71 11.93
N GLN A 158 -8.16 -12.58 11.08
CA GLN A 158 -9.16 -13.64 10.86
C GLN A 158 -8.70 -14.71 9.87
N LYS A 159 -7.58 -14.50 9.14
CA LYS A 159 -7.05 -15.46 8.17
C LYS A 159 -6.16 -16.50 8.84
N PRO A 160 -6.14 -17.75 8.33
CA PRO A 160 -5.22 -18.77 8.80
C PRO A 160 -3.77 -18.25 8.77
N GLN A 161 -3.10 -18.32 9.91
CA GLN A 161 -1.69 -17.91 10.05
C GLN A 161 -0.71 -19.07 9.89
N HIS A 162 -1.22 -20.28 9.66
CA HIS A 162 -0.44 -21.48 9.41
C HIS A 162 -0.50 -21.84 7.93
N TYR A 163 0.60 -22.40 7.42
CA TYR A 163 0.61 -23.05 6.12
C TYR A 163 -0.42 -24.20 6.15
N GLN A 164 -1.36 -24.19 5.21
CA GLN A 164 -2.25 -25.31 4.96
C GLN A 164 -1.68 -26.08 3.76
N GLU A 165 -1.41 -27.37 3.95
CA GLU A 165 -0.73 -28.25 2.97
C GLU A 165 -1.56 -28.55 1.70
N GLU A 166 -2.76 -28.00 1.55
CA GLU A 166 -3.70 -28.47 0.55
C GLU A 166 -3.77 -27.57 -0.69
N LEU A 167 -2.98 -27.93 -1.71
CA LEU A 167 -3.51 -28.07 -3.07
C LEU A 167 -2.99 -29.39 -3.62
N PRO A 168 -3.86 -30.33 -4.03
CA PRO A 168 -3.41 -31.56 -4.65
C PRO A 168 -2.66 -31.25 -5.94
N LEU A 169 -1.58 -32.01 -6.18
CA LEU A 169 -1.00 -32.16 -7.51
C LEU A 169 -1.98 -32.96 -8.37
N GLU A 170 -2.95 -32.31 -9.03
CA GLU A 170 -3.60 -32.80 -10.26
C GLU A 170 -3.94 -31.64 -11.20
#